data_AF-A0A5M6BZX7-F1
#
_entry.id   AF-A0A5M6BZX7-F1
#
_cell.length_a   1.000
_cell.length_b   1.000
_cell.length_c   1.000
_cell.angle_alpha   90.00
_cell.angle_beta   90.00
_cell.angle_gamma   90.00
#
_symmetry.space_group_name_H-M   'P 1'
#
loop_
_entity.id
_entity.type
_entity.pdbx_description
1 polymer ?
#
loop_
_entity_poly.entity_id
_entity_poly.type
_entity_poly.pdbx_seq_one_letter_code
_entity_poly.pdbx_strand_id
1 'polypeptide(L)'
;MNELVTSFIGHIAQCFTTYSSRNLITSLPLDGGHPFFGPLRQALSGVAPNTTEVSSIVPQLRFISPEIRDNLANFISAILENIRGDTNYNGGPKDENERAYEEFSRLQRVYCEANKLYGMTNQDGQYIHAFLNPLILILAKNLVKVSSRAASLSTLPLRHPKSARSIRDATRQVIERSNQIATSNMTESEWNEFANSEHLVGDTVWGLANVLFRIYSERKLHTQSTELQKTLDKLLPREEKRLTSRGHLIPQTEVCQSYYWRGKLGVVLMDMRRAEGWLDRAWAVCPDDKGAWKQRRAILIRLIPIKLLRGKIPRPSLLQEYDLPEFQPLIHAYRTGNIPLWRRTLERSREWFRRRSVWLILYERGEILVWRNLFKQALKIHYNLDPTAAKNRCPTSIFISAAHQAFANSGELEDGSIGLEDIIVVISSLIDQSLILGHLSYSQKQLVMKPSDDGMGGFPKISIVTPRAVQAIA
;
A
#
# COMPACT_ATOMS: atom_id res chain seq x y z
N MET A 1 13.89 6.26 -45.66
CA MET A 1 13.59 5.51 -44.42
C MET A 1 13.14 4.11 -44.82
N ASN A 2 13.44 3.07 -44.04
CA ASN A 2 12.98 1.71 -44.33
C ASN A 2 11.43 1.65 -44.29
N GLU A 3 10.81 0.93 -45.23
CA GLU A 3 9.34 0.85 -45.35
C GLU A 3 8.64 0.38 -44.07
N LEU A 4 9.23 -0.57 -43.35
CA LEU A 4 8.68 -1.07 -42.09
C LEU A 4 8.64 0.02 -41.01
N VAL A 5 9.68 0.86 -40.95
CA VAL A 5 9.76 1.98 -40.00
C VAL A 5 8.74 3.05 -40.38
N THR A 6 8.60 3.38 -41.66
CA THR A 6 7.59 4.33 -42.13
C THR A 6 6.16 3.83 -41.89
N SER A 7 5.90 2.55 -42.13
CA SER A 7 4.60 1.91 -41.84
C SER A 7 4.27 1.95 -40.34
N PHE A 8 5.26 1.67 -39.48
CA PHE A 8 5.11 1.79 -38.04
C PHE A 8 4.77 3.22 -37.61
N ILE A 9 5.50 4.23 -38.12
CA ILE A 9 5.22 5.64 -37.82
C ILE A 9 3.80 6.02 -38.24
N GLY A 10 3.38 5.64 -39.45
CA GLY A 10 2.04 5.89 -39.96
C GLY A 10 0.94 5.22 -39.12
N HIS A 11 1.16 3.99 -38.65
CA HIS A 11 0.22 3.28 -37.79
C HIS A 11 0.06 3.95 -36.42
N ILE A 12 1.17 4.37 -35.79
CA ILE A 12 1.10 5.11 -34.52
C ILE A 12 0.38 6.44 -34.72
N ALA A 13 0.65 7.17 -35.81
CA ALA A 13 -0.07 8.39 -36.15
C ALA A 13 -1.59 8.14 -36.28
N GLN A 14 -1.98 7.08 -37.00
CA GLN A 14 -3.38 6.69 -37.15
C GLN A 14 -4.05 6.39 -35.79
N CYS A 15 -3.34 5.73 -34.87
CA CYS A 15 -3.86 5.47 -33.53
C CYS A 15 -4.13 6.76 -32.75
N PHE A 16 -3.28 7.79 -32.91
CA PHE A 16 -3.50 9.10 -32.30
C PHE A 16 -4.66 9.87 -32.94
N THR A 17 -4.80 9.82 -34.27
CA THR A 17 -5.93 10.45 -34.98
C THR A 17 -7.27 9.82 -34.62
N THR A 18 -7.28 8.50 -34.36
CA THR A 18 -8.50 7.74 -34.03
C THR A 18 -8.70 7.54 -32.53
N TYR A 19 -7.84 8.10 -31.67
CA TYR A 19 -7.85 7.89 -30.21
C TYR A 19 -7.89 6.41 -29.80
N SER A 20 -7.30 5.52 -30.61
CA SER A 20 -7.44 4.08 -30.44
C SER A 20 -6.44 3.53 -29.41
N SER A 21 -6.85 3.47 -28.15
CA SER A 21 -6.03 2.99 -27.04
C SER A 21 -5.55 1.54 -27.23
N ARG A 22 -6.47 0.64 -27.59
CA ARG A 22 -6.18 -0.79 -27.75
C ARG A 22 -5.16 -1.04 -28.85
N ASN A 23 -5.36 -0.45 -30.03
CA ASN A 23 -4.46 -0.63 -31.17
C ASN A 23 -3.07 -0.06 -30.86
N LEU A 24 -3.01 1.09 -30.20
CA LEU A 24 -1.74 1.68 -29.79
C LEU A 24 -0.95 0.72 -28.89
N ILE A 25 -1.58 0.17 -27.85
CA ILE A 25 -0.91 -0.74 -26.91
C ILE A 25 -0.44 -2.02 -27.59
N THR A 26 -1.26 -2.64 -28.44
CA THR A 26 -0.93 -3.90 -29.11
C THR A 26 0.15 -3.76 -30.18
N SER A 27 0.44 -2.54 -30.61
CA SER A 27 1.41 -2.28 -31.67
C SER A 27 2.73 -1.72 -31.17
N LEU A 28 2.84 -1.32 -29.90
CA LEU A 28 4.04 -0.72 -29.32
C LEU A 28 5.05 -1.80 -28.85
N PRO A 29 6.20 -1.96 -29.54
CA PRO A 29 7.22 -2.93 -29.16
C PRO A 29 8.09 -2.35 -28.03
N LEU A 30 7.62 -2.48 -26.79
CA LEU A 30 8.33 -1.94 -25.61
C LEU A 30 9.48 -2.84 -25.15
N ASP A 31 9.43 -4.14 -25.45
CA ASP A 31 10.45 -5.13 -25.11
C ASP A 31 10.60 -6.22 -26.17
N GLY A 32 11.64 -7.06 -26.01
CA GLY A 32 11.98 -8.13 -26.95
C GLY A 32 10.97 -9.27 -27.05
N GLY A 33 9.97 -9.35 -26.16
CA GLY A 33 8.89 -10.33 -26.26
C GLY A 33 7.81 -9.94 -27.26
N HIS A 34 7.80 -8.69 -27.74
CA HIS A 34 6.79 -8.22 -28.68
C HIS A 34 7.08 -8.71 -30.12
N PRO A 35 6.08 -9.23 -30.86
CA PRO A 35 6.29 -9.82 -32.20
C PRO A 35 6.98 -8.88 -33.19
N PHE A 36 6.69 -7.59 -33.10
CA PHE A 36 7.27 -6.57 -33.99
C PHE A 36 8.62 -6.02 -33.53
N PHE A 37 9.09 -6.36 -32.31
CA PHE A 37 10.36 -5.82 -31.79
C PHE A 37 11.57 -6.26 -32.60
N GLY A 38 11.70 -7.57 -32.85
CA GLY A 38 12.80 -8.14 -33.64
C GLY A 38 12.85 -7.59 -35.08
N PRO A 39 11.76 -7.67 -35.85
CA PRO A 39 11.70 -7.13 -37.22
C PRO A 39 12.03 -5.64 -37.29
N LEU A 40 11.46 -4.81 -36.40
CA LEU A 40 11.75 -3.37 -36.37
C LEU A 40 13.20 -3.10 -35.97
N ARG A 41 13.75 -3.84 -35.02
CA ARG A 41 15.16 -3.70 -34.62
C ARG A 41 16.11 -4.04 -35.77
N GLN A 42 15.82 -5.10 -36.52
CA GLN A 42 16.59 -5.45 -37.71
C GLN A 42 16.50 -4.34 -38.76
N ALA A 43 15.29 -3.84 -39.06
CA ALA A 43 15.10 -2.71 -39.97
C ALA A 43 15.88 -1.45 -39.53
N LEU A 44 15.94 -1.17 -38.22
CA LEU A 44 16.66 -0.01 -37.66
C LEU A 44 18.20 -0.20 -37.66
N SER A 45 18.70 -1.43 -37.60
CA SER A 45 20.14 -1.71 -37.67
C SER A 45 20.75 -1.42 -39.04
N GLY A 46 19.97 -1.59 -40.12
CA GLY A 46 20.40 -1.35 -41.50
C GLY A 46 20.31 0.10 -41.97
N VAL A 47 19.92 1.03 -41.09
CA VAL A 47 19.61 2.42 -41.45
C VAL A 47 20.45 3.39 -40.61
N ALA A 48 20.82 4.53 -41.21
CA ALA A 48 21.63 5.56 -40.57
C ALA A 48 20.97 6.10 -39.27
N PRO A 49 21.77 6.48 -38.25
CA PRO A 49 21.24 6.91 -36.96
C PRO A 49 20.27 8.09 -36.97
N ASN A 50 20.44 8.99 -37.93
CA ASN A 50 19.58 10.15 -38.14
C ASN A 50 18.11 9.79 -38.46
N THR A 51 17.82 8.55 -38.80
CA THR A 51 16.43 8.13 -39.11
C THR A 51 15.54 7.97 -37.89
N THR A 52 16.10 7.87 -36.69
CA THR A 52 15.35 7.91 -35.44
C THR A 52 15.20 9.32 -34.88
N GLU A 53 15.83 10.34 -35.50
CA GLU A 53 15.72 11.73 -35.08
C GLU A 53 14.35 12.33 -35.43
N VAL A 54 13.93 13.29 -34.61
CA VAL A 54 12.66 14.00 -34.75
C VAL A 54 12.52 14.66 -36.13
N SER A 55 13.61 15.24 -36.66
CA SER A 55 13.68 15.87 -37.99
C SER A 55 13.28 14.92 -39.13
N SER A 56 13.58 13.63 -39.01
CA SER A 56 13.22 12.58 -39.98
C SER A 56 11.79 12.05 -39.82
N ILE A 57 11.20 12.21 -38.63
CA ILE A 57 9.87 11.68 -38.28
C ILE A 57 8.77 12.71 -38.57
N VAL A 58 8.99 13.99 -38.23
CA VAL A 58 8.00 15.07 -38.42
C VAL A 58 7.40 15.12 -39.84
N PRO A 59 8.18 14.96 -40.93
CA PRO A 59 7.63 14.98 -42.29
C PRO A 59 6.64 13.85 -42.60
N GLN A 60 6.61 12.77 -41.81
CA GLN A 60 5.68 11.64 -41.94
C GLN A 60 4.38 11.84 -41.15
N LEU A 61 4.32 12.85 -40.27
CA LEU A 61 3.17 13.14 -39.42
C LEU A 61 2.33 14.33 -39.94
N ARG A 62 2.31 14.56 -41.26
CA ARG A 62 1.63 15.74 -41.87
C ARG A 62 0.15 15.83 -41.56
N PHE A 63 -0.51 14.68 -41.37
CA PHE A 63 -1.94 14.58 -41.05
C PHE A 63 -2.25 14.79 -39.56
N ILE A 64 -1.23 14.88 -38.70
CA ILE A 64 -1.39 15.19 -37.27
C ILE A 64 -1.39 16.70 -37.09
N SER A 65 -2.24 17.20 -36.18
CA SER A 65 -2.32 18.62 -35.85
C SER A 65 -0.94 19.16 -35.42
N PRO A 66 -0.59 20.41 -35.79
CA PRO A 66 0.71 20.99 -35.42
C PRO A 66 0.98 20.97 -33.91
N GLU A 67 -0.05 21.14 -33.08
CA GLU A 67 0.04 21.15 -31.62
C GLU A 67 0.54 19.82 -31.03
N ILE A 68 0.16 18.69 -31.63
CA ILE A 68 0.52 17.34 -31.16
C ILE A 68 1.77 16.83 -31.88
N ARG A 69 2.00 17.27 -33.12
CA ARG A 69 2.98 16.70 -34.06
C ARG A 69 4.37 16.57 -33.46
N ASP A 70 4.88 17.61 -32.81
CA ASP A 70 6.24 17.60 -32.26
C ASP A 70 6.35 16.68 -31.05
N ASN A 71 5.37 16.68 -30.14
CA ASN A 71 5.35 15.77 -29.00
C ASN A 71 5.22 14.31 -29.45
N LEU A 72 4.40 14.04 -30.48
CA LEU A 72 4.26 12.71 -31.04
C LEU A 72 5.53 12.25 -31.75
N ALA A 73 6.20 13.13 -32.50
CA ALA A 73 7.49 12.83 -33.12
C ALA A 73 8.57 12.50 -32.08
N ASN A 74 8.64 13.24 -30.97
CA ASN A 74 9.53 12.95 -29.85
C ASN A 74 9.24 11.59 -29.21
N PHE A 75 7.96 11.27 -29.00
CA PHE A 75 7.54 9.97 -28.47
C PHE A 75 7.93 8.81 -29.39
N ILE A 76 7.64 8.92 -30.69
CA ILE A 76 8.02 7.92 -31.69
C ILE A 76 9.54 7.77 -31.77
N SER A 77 10.28 8.89 -31.77
CA SER A 77 11.75 8.90 -31.73
C SER A 77 12.28 8.10 -30.54
N ALA A 78 11.77 8.36 -29.34
CA ALA A 78 12.15 7.63 -28.14
C ALA A 78 11.85 6.12 -28.23
N ILE A 79 10.73 5.72 -28.84
CA ILE A 79 10.40 4.31 -29.06
C ILE A 79 11.39 3.65 -30.02
N LEU A 80 11.68 4.29 -31.15
CA LEU A 80 12.61 3.74 -32.14
C LEU A 80 14.03 3.60 -31.58
N GLU A 81 14.48 4.58 -30.80
CA GLU A 81 15.75 4.48 -30.07
C GLU A 81 15.75 3.33 -29.04
N ASN A 82 14.64 3.15 -28.32
CA ASN A 82 14.48 2.04 -27.36
C ASN A 82 14.56 0.68 -28.05
N ILE A 83 13.94 0.53 -29.22
CA ILE A 83 13.97 -0.71 -30.01
C ILE A 83 15.35 -0.98 -30.59
N ARG A 84 16.01 0.06 -31.11
CA ARG A 84 17.35 -0.05 -31.71
C ARG A 84 18.35 -0.57 -30.68
N GLY A 85 18.34 0.04 -29.50
CA GLY A 85 19.32 -0.22 -28.44
C GLY A 85 20.76 0.06 -28.86
N ASP A 86 21.71 -0.28 -28.01
CA ASP A 86 23.13 -0.16 -28.31
C ASP A 86 23.71 -1.47 -28.88
N THR A 87 24.60 -1.34 -29.86
CA THR A 87 25.23 -2.44 -30.60
C THR A 87 26.65 -2.76 -30.12
N ASN A 88 27.25 -1.90 -29.28
CA ASN A 88 28.65 -1.96 -28.90
C ASN A 88 28.86 -2.56 -27.50
N TYR A 89 28.79 -3.89 -27.37
CA TYR A 89 29.09 -4.54 -26.09
C TYR A 89 29.79 -5.88 -26.27
N ASN A 90 30.81 -6.11 -25.46
CA ASN A 90 31.70 -7.27 -25.57
C ASN A 90 31.30 -8.46 -24.67
N GLY A 91 30.22 -8.33 -23.89
CA GLY A 91 29.61 -9.43 -23.12
C GLY A 91 30.13 -9.61 -21.69
N GLY A 92 30.87 -8.65 -21.13
CA GLY A 92 31.38 -8.71 -19.75
C GLY A 92 30.38 -8.30 -18.66
N PRO A 93 30.69 -8.49 -17.35
CA PRO A 93 29.81 -8.08 -16.24
C PRO A 93 29.61 -6.56 -16.13
N LYS A 94 30.65 -5.77 -16.45
CA LYS A 94 30.52 -4.30 -16.58
C LYS A 94 29.55 -3.95 -17.69
N ASP A 95 29.57 -4.71 -18.79
CA ASP A 95 28.65 -4.53 -19.91
C ASP A 95 27.21 -4.87 -19.49
N GLU A 96 26.97 -5.85 -18.61
CA GLU A 96 25.62 -6.15 -18.13
C GLU A 96 25.04 -5.01 -17.27
N ASN A 97 25.84 -4.45 -16.36
CA ASN A 97 25.44 -3.31 -15.55
C ASN A 97 25.10 -2.09 -16.42
N GLU A 98 25.95 -1.79 -17.41
CA GLU A 98 25.75 -0.68 -18.34
C GLU A 98 24.54 -0.92 -19.24
N ARG A 99 24.39 -2.11 -19.82
CA ARG A 99 23.21 -2.53 -20.61
C ARG A 99 21.91 -2.35 -19.83
N ALA A 100 21.86 -2.82 -18.58
CA ALA A 100 20.65 -2.71 -17.76
C ALA A 100 20.31 -1.25 -17.43
N TYR A 101 21.31 -0.41 -17.17
CA TYR A 101 21.09 1.03 -16.96
C TYR A 101 20.60 1.72 -18.23
N GLU A 102 21.18 1.40 -19.38
CA GLU A 102 20.80 2.01 -20.66
C GLU A 102 19.41 1.57 -21.13
N GLU A 103 19.04 0.31 -20.89
CA GLU A 103 17.67 -0.20 -21.04
C GLU A 103 16.69 0.62 -20.19
N PHE A 104 17.02 0.83 -18.92
CA PHE A 104 16.24 1.71 -18.03
C PHE A 104 16.15 3.14 -18.56
N SER A 105 17.27 3.73 -18.98
CA SER A 105 17.34 5.12 -19.44
C SER A 105 16.50 5.34 -20.70
N ARG A 106 16.54 4.41 -21.66
CA ARG A 106 15.74 4.48 -22.89
C ARG A 106 14.24 4.32 -22.60
N LEU A 107 13.86 3.33 -21.78
CA LEU A 107 12.45 3.16 -21.40
C LEU A 107 11.93 4.35 -20.56
N GLN A 108 12.77 4.93 -19.71
CA GLN A 108 12.43 6.15 -18.98
C GLN A 108 12.19 7.33 -19.93
N ARG A 109 13.00 7.47 -20.99
CA ARG A 109 12.78 8.49 -22.04
C ARG A 109 11.43 8.27 -22.74
N VAL A 110 11.13 7.02 -23.15
CA VAL A 110 9.82 6.67 -23.74
C VAL A 110 8.67 7.07 -22.81
N TYR A 111 8.76 6.74 -21.52
CA TYR A 111 7.75 7.13 -20.54
C TYR A 111 7.63 8.65 -20.45
N CYS A 112 8.74 9.38 -20.34
CA CYS A 112 8.72 10.84 -20.21
C CYS A 112 8.03 11.50 -21.40
N GLU A 113 8.30 11.08 -22.63
CA GLU A 113 7.63 11.60 -23.83
C GLU A 113 6.14 11.22 -23.88
N ALA A 114 5.78 9.99 -23.50
CA ALA A 114 4.38 9.58 -23.35
C ALA A 114 3.64 10.45 -22.31
N ASN A 115 4.31 10.78 -21.20
CA ASN A 115 3.73 11.60 -20.14
C ASN A 115 3.54 13.07 -20.57
N LYS A 116 4.40 13.60 -21.45
CA LYS A 116 4.18 14.93 -22.04
C LYS A 116 2.91 14.96 -22.89
N LEU A 117 2.72 13.96 -23.75
CA LEU A 117 1.48 13.79 -24.51
C LEU A 117 0.27 13.64 -23.57
N TYR A 118 0.38 12.79 -22.56
CA TYR A 118 -0.69 12.57 -21.58
C TYR A 118 -1.09 13.85 -20.82
N GLY A 119 -0.14 14.74 -20.57
CA GLY A 119 -0.36 16.03 -19.91
C GLY A 119 -0.82 17.17 -20.82
N MET A 120 -1.01 16.94 -22.12
CA MET A 120 -1.51 17.97 -23.02
C MET A 120 -2.97 18.33 -22.71
N THR A 121 -3.26 19.62 -22.76
CA THR A 121 -4.59 20.18 -22.51
C THR A 121 -5.06 21.01 -23.70
N ASN A 122 -6.38 21.11 -23.88
CA ASN A 122 -6.99 22.06 -24.82
C ASN A 122 -7.01 23.48 -24.21
N GLN A 123 -7.59 24.43 -24.93
CA GLN A 123 -7.71 25.83 -24.49
C GLN A 123 -8.51 25.99 -23.18
N ASP A 124 -9.43 25.05 -22.90
CA ASP A 124 -10.24 25.01 -21.68
C ASP A 124 -9.52 24.33 -20.51
N GLY A 125 -8.27 23.88 -20.69
CA GLY A 125 -7.49 23.18 -19.67
C GLY A 125 -7.86 21.71 -19.48
N GLN A 126 -8.71 21.14 -20.33
CA GLN A 126 -9.09 19.73 -20.30
C GLN A 126 -8.03 18.86 -20.97
N TYR A 127 -7.70 17.73 -20.35
CA TYR A 127 -6.72 16.79 -20.91
C TYR A 127 -7.26 16.06 -22.13
N ILE A 128 -6.55 16.16 -23.25
CA ILE A 128 -7.03 15.69 -24.57
C ILE A 128 -6.62 14.24 -24.91
N HIS A 129 -5.76 13.63 -24.11
CA HIS A 129 -5.16 12.32 -24.41
C HIS A 129 -5.45 11.26 -23.33
N ALA A 130 -6.67 11.28 -22.78
CA ALA A 130 -7.15 10.30 -21.81
C ALA A 130 -7.07 8.84 -22.32
N PHE A 131 -7.16 8.61 -23.63
CA PHE A 131 -6.99 7.28 -24.22
C PHE A 131 -5.61 6.66 -23.98
N LEU A 132 -4.62 7.45 -23.54
CA LEU A 132 -3.30 6.96 -23.13
C LEU A 132 -3.30 6.37 -21.70
N ASN A 133 -4.40 6.44 -20.94
CA ASN A 133 -4.50 5.91 -19.57
C ASN A 133 -3.88 4.50 -19.42
N PRO A 134 -4.24 3.50 -20.26
CA PRO A 134 -3.70 2.16 -20.08
C PRO A 134 -2.24 2.06 -20.52
N LEU A 135 -1.81 2.83 -21.53
CA LEU A 135 -0.42 2.90 -21.95
C LEU A 135 0.47 3.44 -20.82
N ILE A 136 0.08 4.56 -20.19
CA ILE A 136 0.81 5.16 -19.07
C ILE A 136 0.96 4.16 -17.92
N LEU A 137 -0.10 3.41 -17.61
CA LEU A 137 -0.05 2.40 -16.56
C LEU A 137 0.85 1.20 -16.93
N ILE A 138 0.82 0.73 -18.18
CA ILE A 138 1.70 -0.35 -18.67
C ILE A 138 3.16 0.11 -18.63
N LEU A 139 3.45 1.31 -19.12
CA LEU A 139 4.77 1.92 -19.05
C LEU A 139 5.25 2.06 -17.60
N ALA A 140 4.36 2.39 -16.65
CA ALA A 140 4.73 2.52 -15.24
C ALA A 140 5.16 1.18 -14.65
N LYS A 141 4.38 0.11 -14.93
CA LYS A 141 4.68 -1.25 -14.50
C LYS A 141 5.98 -1.77 -15.12
N ASN A 142 6.20 -1.53 -16.41
CA ASN A 142 7.42 -1.94 -17.12
C ASN A 142 8.65 -1.16 -16.63
N LEU A 143 8.52 0.16 -16.44
CA LEU A 143 9.59 1.01 -15.94
C LEU A 143 10.04 0.57 -14.54
N VAL A 144 9.11 0.19 -13.65
CA VAL A 144 9.45 -0.37 -12.34
C VAL A 144 10.21 -1.69 -12.44
N LYS A 145 9.84 -2.57 -13.38
CA LYS A 145 10.55 -3.84 -13.61
C LYS A 145 11.99 -3.60 -14.09
N VAL A 146 12.16 -2.79 -15.13
CA VAL A 146 13.48 -2.49 -15.72
C VAL A 146 14.35 -1.71 -14.74
N SER A 147 13.80 -0.72 -14.03
CA SER A 147 14.55 0.05 -13.04
C SER A 147 14.95 -0.78 -11.82
N SER A 148 14.14 -1.76 -11.42
CA SER A 148 14.49 -2.68 -10.34
C SER A 148 15.69 -3.54 -10.70
N ARG A 149 15.74 -4.05 -11.94
CA ARG A 149 16.89 -4.79 -12.49
C ARG A 149 18.14 -3.91 -12.55
N ALA A 150 18.03 -2.73 -13.14
CA ALA A 150 19.16 -1.79 -13.23
C ALA A 150 19.68 -1.39 -11.85
N ALA A 151 18.78 -1.14 -10.89
CA ALA A 151 19.15 -0.78 -9.53
C ALA A 151 19.77 -1.94 -8.73
N SER A 152 19.39 -3.20 -8.99
CA SER A 152 20.02 -4.36 -8.34
C SER A 152 21.42 -4.64 -8.84
N LEU A 153 21.72 -4.28 -10.09
CA LEU A 153 23.03 -4.46 -10.72
C LEU A 153 23.99 -3.29 -10.47
N SER A 154 23.46 -2.10 -10.18
CA SER A 154 24.28 -0.90 -9.92
C SER A 154 25.12 -1.04 -8.65
N THR A 155 26.44 -0.95 -8.81
CA THR A 155 27.43 -0.95 -7.71
C THR A 155 27.91 0.47 -7.36
N LEU A 156 27.31 1.49 -7.98
CA LEU A 156 27.78 2.87 -7.89
C LEU A 156 27.35 3.55 -6.57
N PRO A 157 28.15 4.50 -6.04
CA PRO A 157 27.85 5.20 -4.80
C PRO A 157 26.49 5.92 -4.82
N LEU A 158 25.84 6.07 -3.66
CA LEU A 158 24.46 6.59 -3.53
C LEU A 158 24.19 7.95 -4.18
N ARG A 159 25.20 8.81 -4.35
CA ARG A 159 25.07 10.14 -4.98
C ARG A 159 25.28 10.12 -6.50
N HIS A 160 25.71 9.00 -7.06
CA HIS A 160 25.95 8.88 -8.49
C HIS A 160 24.62 8.86 -9.26
N PRO A 161 24.51 9.53 -10.44
CA PRO A 161 23.27 9.53 -11.24
C PRO A 161 22.79 8.13 -11.64
N LYS A 162 23.73 7.23 -11.93
CA LYS A 162 23.46 5.81 -12.25
C LYS A 162 23.38 4.88 -11.01
N SER A 163 23.29 5.42 -9.79
CA SER A 163 23.21 4.61 -8.56
C SER A 163 21.85 3.95 -8.41
N ALA A 164 21.77 2.87 -7.63
CA ALA A 164 20.52 2.20 -7.28
C ALA A 164 19.48 3.17 -6.67
N ARG A 165 19.93 4.13 -5.86
CA ARG A 165 19.06 5.17 -5.29
C ARG A 165 18.51 6.09 -6.37
N SER A 166 19.39 6.64 -7.20
CA SER A 166 19.03 7.61 -8.25
C SER A 166 18.08 7.00 -9.29
N ILE A 167 18.33 5.76 -9.73
CA ILE A 167 17.45 5.03 -10.65
C ILE A 167 16.02 4.88 -10.07
N ARG A 168 15.93 4.48 -8.79
CA ARG A 168 14.65 4.31 -8.09
C ARG A 168 13.94 5.64 -7.82
N ASP A 169 14.69 6.71 -7.53
CA ASP A 169 14.13 8.06 -7.35
C ASP A 169 13.61 8.62 -8.68
N ALA A 170 14.36 8.47 -9.77
CA ALA A 170 13.97 8.93 -11.08
C ALA A 170 12.71 8.18 -11.60
N THR A 171 12.63 6.87 -11.35
CA THR A 171 11.42 6.06 -11.63
C THR A 171 10.20 6.60 -10.87
N ARG A 172 10.35 6.83 -9.56
CA ARG A 172 9.28 7.34 -8.70
C ARG A 172 8.76 8.69 -9.18
N GLN A 173 9.65 9.65 -9.42
CA GLN A 173 9.31 11.02 -9.80
C GLN A 173 8.56 11.10 -11.14
N VAL A 174 8.91 10.24 -12.10
CA VAL A 174 8.25 10.19 -13.40
C VAL A 174 6.81 9.67 -13.28
N ILE A 175 6.58 8.65 -12.45
CA ILE A 175 5.24 8.10 -12.19
C ILE A 175 4.41 9.07 -11.33
N GLU A 176 5.04 9.78 -10.38
CA GLU A 176 4.39 10.84 -9.59
C GLU A 176 3.81 11.94 -10.48
N ARG A 177 4.52 12.33 -11.56
CA ARG A 177 4.02 13.30 -12.55
C ARG A 177 2.76 12.80 -13.29
N SER A 178 2.72 11.54 -13.70
CA SER A 178 1.49 10.97 -14.30
C SER A 178 0.34 10.92 -13.31
N ASN A 179 0.62 10.59 -12.06
CA ASN A 179 -0.40 10.55 -11.02
C ASN A 179 -0.93 11.96 -10.73
N GLN A 180 -0.09 13.01 -10.76
CA GLN A 180 -0.52 14.40 -10.63
C GLN A 180 -1.54 14.78 -11.71
N ILE A 181 -1.29 14.40 -12.97
CA ILE A 181 -2.23 14.58 -14.09
C ILE A 181 -3.54 13.84 -13.80
N ALA A 182 -3.47 12.56 -13.42
CA ALA A 182 -4.66 11.76 -13.11
C ALA A 182 -5.48 12.31 -11.92
N THR A 183 -4.83 12.94 -10.94
CA THR A 183 -5.46 13.53 -9.76
C THR A 183 -5.90 14.99 -9.95
N SER A 184 -5.84 15.53 -11.17
CA SER A 184 -6.25 16.90 -11.45
C SER A 184 -7.68 17.16 -10.97
N ASN A 185 -7.90 18.36 -10.43
CA ASN A 185 -9.23 18.78 -10.00
C ASN A 185 -10.18 18.79 -11.19
N MET A 186 -11.40 18.31 -10.96
CA MET A 186 -12.49 18.35 -11.90
C MET A 186 -13.77 18.62 -11.13
N THR A 187 -14.67 19.40 -11.71
CA THR A 187 -16.01 19.58 -11.14
C THR A 187 -16.82 18.29 -11.29
N GLU A 188 -17.86 18.17 -10.48
CA GLU A 188 -18.78 17.03 -10.58
C GLU A 188 -19.58 17.04 -11.88
N SER A 189 -19.88 18.24 -12.41
CA SER A 189 -20.55 18.38 -13.71
C SER A 189 -19.68 17.84 -14.83
N GLU A 190 -18.42 18.27 -14.92
CA GLU A 190 -17.48 17.77 -15.93
C GLU A 190 -17.30 16.25 -15.83
N TRP A 191 -17.10 15.73 -14.61
CA TRP A 191 -16.93 14.29 -14.41
C TRP A 191 -18.14 13.47 -14.91
N ASN A 192 -19.36 13.97 -14.67
CA ASN A 192 -20.60 13.32 -15.06
C ASN A 192 -20.91 13.50 -16.55
N GLU A 193 -20.51 14.61 -17.17
CA GLU A 193 -20.65 14.82 -18.62
C GLU A 193 -19.87 13.76 -19.40
N PHE A 194 -18.67 13.43 -18.91
CA PHE A 194 -17.86 12.36 -19.46
C PHE A 194 -18.30 10.96 -18.99
N ALA A 195 -19.42 10.75 -18.30
CA ALA A 195 -19.78 9.42 -17.78
C ALA A 195 -19.85 8.31 -18.84
N ASN A 196 -20.23 8.66 -20.08
CA ASN A 196 -20.31 7.71 -21.21
C ASN A 196 -19.05 7.67 -22.08
N SER A 197 -18.03 8.49 -21.81
CA SER A 197 -16.78 8.46 -22.58
C SER A 197 -15.96 7.21 -22.25
N GLU A 198 -15.29 6.64 -23.26
CA GLU A 198 -14.45 5.46 -23.06
C GLU A 198 -13.29 5.73 -22.09
N HIS A 199 -12.77 6.97 -22.09
CA HIS A 199 -11.60 7.35 -21.31
C HIS A 199 -11.74 8.75 -20.71
N LEU A 200 -11.30 8.88 -19.46
CA LEU A 200 -11.09 10.14 -18.76
C LEU A 200 -9.80 10.04 -17.93
N VAL A 201 -8.95 11.06 -17.92
CA VAL A 201 -7.62 11.05 -17.27
C VAL A 201 -7.67 10.61 -15.78
N GLY A 202 -8.78 10.85 -15.09
CA GLY A 202 -8.96 10.41 -13.71
C GLY A 202 -9.22 8.92 -13.51
N ASP A 203 -9.50 8.14 -14.56
CA ASP A 203 -9.81 6.71 -14.42
C ASP A 203 -8.58 5.88 -14.00
N THR A 204 -7.36 6.33 -14.32
CA THR A 204 -6.11 5.60 -14.03
C THR A 204 -5.52 5.90 -12.63
N VAL A 205 -6.17 6.76 -11.83
CA VAL A 205 -5.68 7.20 -10.51
C VAL A 205 -5.36 6.02 -9.60
N TRP A 206 -6.26 5.02 -9.49
CA TRP A 206 -6.03 3.87 -8.61
C TRP A 206 -4.88 2.99 -9.12
N GLY A 207 -4.80 2.74 -10.44
CA GLY A 207 -3.71 2.01 -11.07
C GLY A 207 -2.35 2.63 -10.78
N LEU A 208 -2.20 3.94 -11.00
CA LEU A 208 -0.95 4.67 -10.71
C LEU A 208 -0.63 4.74 -9.22
N ALA A 209 -1.64 5.04 -8.38
CA ALA A 209 -1.47 5.05 -6.93
C ALA A 209 -0.99 3.69 -6.41
N ASN A 210 -1.49 2.58 -6.96
CA ASN A 210 -1.06 1.23 -6.58
C ASN A 210 0.41 0.96 -6.90
N VAL A 211 0.91 1.47 -8.02
CA VAL A 211 2.34 1.39 -8.38
C VAL A 211 3.17 2.24 -7.41
N LEU A 212 2.74 3.47 -7.12
CA LEU A 212 3.42 4.37 -6.19
C LEU A 212 3.45 3.82 -4.76
N PHE A 213 2.33 3.32 -4.23
CA PHE A 213 2.29 2.70 -2.90
C PHE A 213 3.24 1.50 -2.79
N ARG A 214 3.41 0.72 -3.85
CA ARG A 214 4.39 -0.38 -3.87
C ARG A 214 5.82 0.16 -3.78
N ILE A 215 6.17 1.14 -4.62
CA ILE A 215 7.49 1.81 -4.58
C ILE A 215 7.75 2.38 -3.18
N TYR A 216 6.78 3.09 -2.61
CA TYR A 216 6.93 3.70 -1.30
C TYR A 216 7.06 2.66 -0.19
N SER A 217 6.29 1.57 -0.26
CA SER A 217 6.36 0.49 0.73
C SER A 217 7.70 -0.25 0.69
N GLU A 218 8.25 -0.53 -0.48
CA GLU A 218 9.55 -1.22 -0.64
C GLU A 218 10.70 -0.35 -0.11
N ARG A 219 10.56 0.97 -0.27
CA ARG A 219 11.57 1.95 0.11
C ARG A 219 11.34 2.59 1.50
N LYS A 220 10.30 2.15 2.23
CA LYS A 220 9.88 2.71 3.53
C LYS A 220 9.64 4.23 3.51
N LEU A 221 9.10 4.74 2.40
CA LEU A 221 8.76 6.15 2.19
C LEU A 221 7.38 6.47 2.77
N HIS A 222 7.29 6.48 4.10
CA HIS A 222 6.01 6.64 4.82
C HIS A 222 5.39 8.04 4.63
N THR A 223 6.21 9.08 4.55
CA THR A 223 5.74 10.46 4.29
C THR A 223 5.07 10.55 2.92
N GLN A 224 5.73 10.06 1.86
CA GLN A 224 5.17 10.06 0.50
C GLN A 224 3.91 9.21 0.40
N SER A 225 3.86 8.06 1.10
CA SER A 225 2.64 7.23 1.17
C SER A 225 1.48 8.00 1.83
N THR A 226 1.78 8.76 2.88
CA THR A 226 0.79 9.58 3.61
C THR A 226 0.29 10.72 2.75
N GLU A 227 1.17 11.40 2.02
CA GLU A 227 0.77 12.47 1.09
C GLU A 227 -0.08 11.93 -0.07
N LEU A 228 0.29 10.80 -0.67
CA LEU A 228 -0.54 10.15 -1.70
C LEU A 228 -1.93 9.79 -1.15
N GLN A 229 -2.02 9.25 0.07
CA GLN A 229 -3.30 8.97 0.70
C GLN A 229 -4.13 10.26 0.87
N LYS A 230 -3.52 11.36 1.32
CA LYS A 230 -4.20 12.67 1.45
C LYS A 230 -4.70 13.20 0.10
N THR A 231 -3.93 13.03 -0.97
CA THR A 231 -4.36 13.38 -2.33
C THR A 231 -5.61 12.58 -2.73
N LEU A 232 -5.62 11.27 -2.48
CA LEU A 232 -6.78 10.42 -2.77
C LEU A 232 -8.00 10.79 -1.92
N ASP A 233 -7.81 11.14 -0.64
CA ASP A 233 -8.89 11.61 0.26
C ASP A 233 -9.51 12.94 -0.20
N LYS A 234 -8.74 13.76 -0.92
CA LYS A 234 -9.13 15.10 -1.38
C LYS A 234 -9.51 15.17 -2.86
N LEU A 235 -9.68 14.03 -3.54
CA LEU A 235 -10.12 14.02 -4.93
C LEU A 235 -11.43 14.80 -5.10
N LEU A 236 -11.51 15.56 -6.19
CA LEU A 236 -12.70 16.30 -6.61
C LEU A 236 -13.08 15.82 -8.02
N PRO A 237 -14.25 15.18 -8.23
CA PRO A 237 -15.21 14.75 -7.22
C PRO A 237 -14.64 13.69 -6.26
N ARG A 238 -15.26 13.53 -5.09
CA ARG A 238 -14.86 12.52 -4.10
C ARG A 238 -14.87 11.12 -4.71
N GLU A 239 -13.99 10.25 -4.21
CA GLU A 239 -13.78 8.88 -4.69
C GLU A 239 -15.09 8.12 -4.94
N GLU A 240 -16.03 8.16 -4.00
CA GLU A 240 -17.33 7.48 -4.09
C GLU A 240 -18.15 7.95 -5.30
N LYS A 241 -18.20 9.27 -5.56
CA LYS A 241 -18.92 9.82 -6.72
C LYS A 241 -18.27 9.42 -8.05
N ARG A 242 -16.94 9.36 -8.08
CA ARG A 242 -16.18 8.91 -9.24
C ARG A 242 -16.49 7.46 -9.59
N LEU A 243 -16.52 6.59 -8.57
CA LEU A 243 -16.83 5.17 -8.73
C LEU A 243 -18.31 4.93 -9.06
N THR A 244 -19.25 5.71 -8.52
CA THR A 244 -20.67 5.57 -8.84
C THR A 244 -20.97 5.88 -10.32
N SER A 245 -20.32 6.91 -10.88
CA SER A 245 -20.54 7.32 -12.27
C SER A 245 -19.75 6.47 -13.27
N ARG A 246 -18.46 6.20 -13.00
CA ARG A 246 -17.53 5.59 -13.96
C ARG A 246 -16.89 4.29 -13.48
N GLY A 247 -17.36 3.71 -12.37
CA GLY A 247 -16.77 2.50 -11.78
C GLY A 247 -16.80 1.26 -12.68
N HIS A 248 -17.66 1.23 -13.70
CA HIS A 248 -17.70 0.15 -14.70
C HIS A 248 -16.49 0.14 -15.64
N LEU A 249 -15.77 1.27 -15.77
CA LEU A 249 -14.54 1.40 -16.58
C LEU A 249 -13.28 1.21 -15.74
N ILE A 250 -13.39 1.26 -14.42
CA ILE A 250 -12.27 1.17 -13.49
C ILE A 250 -12.20 -0.26 -12.95
N PRO A 251 -11.09 -0.97 -13.15
CA PRO A 251 -10.97 -2.34 -12.66
C PRO A 251 -11.13 -2.40 -11.14
N GLN A 252 -12.11 -3.16 -10.66
CA GLN A 252 -12.38 -3.34 -9.23
C GLN A 252 -11.14 -3.83 -8.45
N THR A 253 -10.27 -4.59 -9.11
CA THR A 253 -8.98 -5.03 -8.56
C THR A 253 -8.05 -3.87 -8.19
N GLU A 254 -8.05 -2.78 -8.96
CA GLU A 254 -7.23 -1.60 -8.68
C GLU A 254 -7.76 -0.82 -7.48
N VAL A 255 -9.08 -0.68 -7.37
CA VAL A 255 -9.74 -0.07 -6.21
C VAL A 255 -9.46 -0.88 -4.95
N CYS A 256 -9.65 -2.20 -5.01
CA CYS A 256 -9.36 -3.12 -3.92
C CYS A 256 -7.89 -3.02 -3.46
N GLN A 257 -6.95 -2.98 -4.41
CA GLN A 257 -5.52 -2.89 -4.10
C GLN A 257 -5.17 -1.54 -3.46
N SER A 258 -5.82 -0.44 -3.88
CA SER A 258 -5.63 0.88 -3.27
C SER A 258 -6.08 0.89 -1.81
N TYR A 259 -7.25 0.31 -1.52
CA TYR A 259 -7.75 0.16 -0.15
C TYR A 259 -6.81 -0.67 0.71
N TYR A 260 -6.29 -1.78 0.17
CA TYR A 260 -5.29 -2.59 0.87
C TYR A 260 -4.03 -1.78 1.22
N TRP A 261 -3.50 -0.96 0.31
CA TRP A 261 -2.30 -0.17 0.58
C TRP A 261 -2.51 0.90 1.64
N ARG A 262 -3.65 1.61 1.59
CA ARG A 262 -4.04 2.61 2.61
C ARG A 262 -4.23 1.96 3.98
N GLY A 263 -4.83 0.78 4.01
CA GLY A 263 -4.95 -0.06 5.19
C GLY A 263 -3.60 -0.48 5.76
N LYS A 264 -2.70 -0.99 4.91
CA LYS A 264 -1.33 -1.36 5.29
C LYS A 264 -0.55 -0.16 5.83
N LEU A 265 -0.68 1.01 5.23
CA LEU A 265 -0.06 2.24 5.74
C LEU A 265 -0.54 2.56 7.15
N GLY A 266 -1.84 2.46 7.42
CA GLY A 266 -2.41 2.61 8.75
C GLY A 266 -1.80 1.64 9.77
N VAL A 267 -1.60 0.36 9.41
CA VAL A 267 -0.93 -0.62 10.28
C VAL A 267 0.50 -0.17 10.63
N VAL A 268 1.26 0.26 9.62
CA VAL A 268 2.66 0.70 9.80
C VAL A 268 2.76 1.96 10.66
N LEU A 269 1.83 2.90 10.48
CA LEU A 269 1.75 4.13 11.28
C LEU A 269 1.03 3.94 12.62
N MET A 270 0.65 2.71 12.96
CA MET A 270 -0.11 2.36 14.17
C MET A 270 -1.49 3.06 14.29
N ASP A 271 -2.05 3.57 13.19
CA ASP A 271 -3.41 4.12 13.13
C ASP A 271 -4.41 2.98 12.93
N MET A 272 -4.74 2.30 14.03
CA MET A 272 -5.61 1.12 14.03
C MET A 272 -7.02 1.40 13.49
N ARG A 273 -7.55 2.61 13.71
CA ARG A 273 -8.92 2.96 13.29
C ARG A 273 -9.01 3.11 11.78
N ARG A 274 -8.11 3.88 11.18
CA ARG A 274 -8.07 4.02 9.71
C ARG A 274 -7.63 2.72 9.05
N ALA A 275 -6.70 1.98 9.65
CA ALA A 275 -6.27 0.68 9.14
C ALA A 275 -7.46 -0.30 9.02
N GLU A 276 -8.28 -0.43 10.07
CA GLU A 276 -9.47 -1.30 10.02
C GLU A 276 -10.43 -0.85 8.92
N GLY A 277 -10.77 0.45 8.86
CA GLY A 277 -11.71 0.97 7.87
C GLY A 277 -11.29 0.68 6.42
N TRP A 278 -10.01 0.91 6.09
CA TRP A 278 -9.50 0.64 4.75
C TRP A 278 -9.38 -0.85 4.43
N LEU A 279 -8.92 -1.66 5.39
CA LEU A 279 -8.81 -3.10 5.19
C LEU A 279 -10.18 -3.80 5.11
N ASP A 280 -11.19 -3.30 5.83
CA ASP A 280 -12.57 -3.77 5.70
C ASP A 280 -13.15 -3.43 4.33
N ARG A 281 -12.90 -2.22 3.80
CA ARG A 281 -13.26 -1.86 2.43
C ARG A 281 -12.55 -2.75 1.41
N ALA A 282 -11.25 -3.00 1.59
CA ALA A 282 -10.50 -3.91 0.72
C ALA A 282 -11.09 -5.33 0.76
N TRP A 283 -11.43 -5.83 1.95
CA TRP A 283 -12.05 -7.15 2.12
C TRP A 283 -13.41 -7.26 1.42
N ALA A 284 -14.25 -6.23 1.52
CA ALA A 284 -15.58 -6.19 0.93
C ALA A 284 -15.56 -6.15 -0.61
N VAL A 285 -14.54 -5.51 -1.19
CA VAL A 285 -14.39 -5.36 -2.64
C VAL A 285 -13.58 -6.51 -3.27
N CYS A 286 -12.79 -7.22 -2.48
CA CYS A 286 -12.00 -8.35 -2.97
C CYS A 286 -12.91 -9.53 -3.35
N PRO A 287 -12.81 -10.07 -4.59
CA PRO A 287 -13.61 -11.22 -5.01
C PRO A 287 -13.48 -12.41 -4.05
N ASP A 288 -14.54 -13.19 -3.88
CA ASP A 288 -14.57 -14.36 -2.98
C ASP A 288 -14.29 -15.69 -3.70
N ASP A 289 -13.71 -15.61 -4.91
CA ASP A 289 -13.35 -16.79 -5.68
C ASP A 289 -11.97 -17.37 -5.30
N LYS A 290 -11.69 -18.59 -5.77
CA LYS A 290 -10.40 -19.25 -5.54
C LYS A 290 -9.21 -18.47 -6.11
N GLY A 291 -9.42 -17.64 -7.13
CA GLY A 291 -8.38 -16.82 -7.75
C GLY A 291 -7.89 -15.70 -6.82
N ALA A 292 -8.77 -15.17 -5.97
CA ALA A 292 -8.49 -14.09 -5.03
C ALA A 292 -7.99 -14.54 -3.64
N TRP A 293 -7.85 -15.85 -3.39
CA TRP A 293 -7.47 -16.39 -2.08
C TRP A 293 -6.19 -15.74 -1.51
N LYS A 294 -5.16 -15.52 -2.35
CA LYS A 294 -3.90 -14.91 -1.93
C LYS A 294 -4.08 -13.45 -1.49
N GLN A 295 -4.94 -12.70 -2.18
CA GLN A 295 -5.25 -11.30 -1.91
C GLN A 295 -6.06 -11.18 -0.62
N ARG A 296 -7.10 -12.01 -0.47
CA ARG A 296 -7.89 -12.13 0.76
C ARG A 296 -7.01 -12.47 1.96
N ARG A 297 -6.12 -13.45 1.81
CA ARG A 297 -5.12 -13.78 2.83
C ARG A 297 -4.23 -12.59 3.19
N ALA A 298 -3.74 -11.83 2.19
CA ALA A 298 -2.88 -10.66 2.43
C ALA A 298 -3.60 -9.54 3.20
N ILE A 299 -4.90 -9.36 2.96
CA ILE A 299 -5.77 -8.44 3.72
C ILE A 299 -5.92 -8.95 5.15
N LEU A 300 -6.30 -10.23 5.35
CA LEU A 300 -6.54 -10.81 6.67
C LEU A 300 -5.32 -10.78 7.59
N ILE A 301 -4.13 -11.07 7.05
CA ILE A 301 -2.86 -10.98 7.79
C ILE A 301 -2.71 -9.64 8.51
N ARG A 302 -3.22 -8.56 7.93
CA ARG A 302 -3.18 -7.20 8.51
C ARG A 302 -4.45 -6.86 9.26
N LEU A 303 -5.60 -7.35 8.83
CA LEU A 303 -6.88 -7.05 9.45
C LEU A 303 -7.06 -7.75 10.80
N ILE A 304 -6.61 -9.00 10.93
CA ILE A 304 -6.69 -9.79 12.16
C ILE A 304 -6.01 -9.09 13.34
N PRO A 305 -4.72 -8.67 13.27
CA PRO A 305 -4.08 -8.01 14.41
C PRO A 305 -4.79 -6.69 14.76
N ILE A 306 -5.22 -5.90 13.77
CA ILE A 306 -5.97 -4.67 14.03
C ILE A 306 -7.29 -4.95 14.75
N LYS A 307 -8.09 -5.90 14.25
CA LYS A 307 -9.36 -6.27 14.87
C LYS A 307 -9.17 -6.86 16.25
N LEU A 308 -8.16 -7.71 16.45
CA LEU A 308 -7.82 -8.29 17.76
C LEU A 308 -7.51 -7.19 18.79
N LEU A 309 -6.65 -6.23 18.43
CA LEU A 309 -6.30 -5.09 19.29
C LEU A 309 -7.49 -4.17 19.56
N ARG A 310 -8.47 -4.13 18.65
CA ARG A 310 -9.76 -3.45 18.82
C ARG A 310 -10.85 -4.32 19.46
N GLY A 311 -10.49 -5.46 20.05
CA GLY A 311 -11.41 -6.31 20.81
C GLY A 311 -12.30 -7.24 19.97
N LYS A 312 -12.05 -7.37 18.67
CA LYS A 312 -12.78 -8.25 17.74
C LYS A 312 -11.93 -9.47 17.41
N ILE A 313 -12.36 -10.64 17.87
CA ILE A 313 -11.60 -11.88 17.72
C ILE A 313 -12.07 -12.63 16.47
N PRO A 314 -11.17 -13.11 15.59
CA PRO A 314 -11.57 -13.87 14.41
C PRO A 314 -12.13 -15.25 14.76
N ARG A 315 -12.95 -15.80 13.85
CA ARG A 315 -13.46 -17.17 13.96
C ARG A 315 -12.33 -18.17 13.67
N PRO A 316 -12.24 -19.31 14.38
CA PRO A 316 -11.23 -20.33 14.11
C PRO A 316 -11.26 -20.86 12.68
N SER A 317 -12.47 -21.03 12.10
CA SER A 317 -12.66 -21.47 10.71
C SER A 317 -12.00 -20.54 9.69
N LEU A 318 -12.03 -19.21 9.93
CA LEU A 318 -11.40 -18.22 9.05
C LEU A 318 -9.87 -18.36 9.05
N LEU A 319 -9.28 -18.69 10.19
CA LEU A 319 -7.82 -18.91 10.29
C LEU A 319 -7.39 -20.20 9.57
N GLN A 320 -8.25 -21.22 9.60
CA GLN A 320 -8.02 -22.47 8.88
C GLN A 320 -8.16 -22.27 7.36
N GLU A 321 -9.22 -21.59 6.91
CA GLU A 321 -9.51 -21.33 5.50
C GLU A 321 -8.36 -20.60 4.78
N TYR A 322 -7.70 -19.66 5.47
CA TYR A 322 -6.62 -18.86 4.91
C TYR A 322 -5.22 -19.28 5.38
N ASP A 323 -5.08 -20.44 6.03
CA ASP A 323 -3.80 -20.97 6.52
C ASP A 323 -3.00 -19.92 7.32
N LEU A 324 -3.55 -19.55 8.49
CA LEU A 324 -2.98 -18.55 9.41
C LEU A 324 -2.78 -19.11 10.83
N PRO A 325 -2.02 -20.21 10.99
CA PRO A 325 -1.82 -20.87 12.28
C PRO A 325 -1.08 -19.99 13.31
N GLU A 326 -0.29 -19.01 12.86
CA GLU A 326 0.52 -18.16 13.73
C GLU A 326 -0.32 -17.30 14.68
N PHE A 327 -1.56 -16.96 14.29
CA PHE A 327 -2.46 -16.19 15.14
C PHE A 327 -3.16 -17.00 16.23
N GLN A 328 -3.27 -18.33 16.10
CA GLN A 328 -3.98 -19.18 17.06
C GLN A 328 -3.43 -19.06 18.50
N PRO A 329 -2.13 -19.28 18.75
CA PRO A 329 -1.55 -19.13 20.08
C PRO A 329 -1.61 -17.70 20.61
N LEU A 330 -1.50 -16.68 19.73
CA LEU A 330 -1.66 -15.27 20.14
C LEU A 330 -3.08 -14.98 20.62
N ILE A 331 -4.09 -15.45 19.88
CA ILE A 331 -5.50 -15.27 20.24
C ILE A 331 -5.82 -16.01 21.54
N HIS A 332 -5.25 -17.20 21.74
CA HIS A 332 -5.38 -17.93 22.99
C HIS A 332 -4.78 -17.12 24.15
N ALA A 333 -3.52 -16.70 24.05
CA ALA A 333 -2.84 -15.89 25.05
C ALA A 333 -3.61 -14.61 25.38
N TYR A 334 -4.09 -13.92 24.34
CA TYR A 334 -4.92 -12.72 24.48
C TYR A 334 -6.21 -13.00 25.25
N ARG A 335 -6.94 -14.08 24.91
CA ARG A 335 -8.21 -14.43 25.57
C ARG A 335 -8.01 -14.81 27.04
N THR A 336 -6.97 -15.57 27.35
CA THR A 336 -6.72 -16.09 28.70
C THR A 336 -5.95 -15.12 29.59
N GLY A 337 -5.40 -14.04 29.03
CA GLY A 337 -4.51 -13.16 29.77
C GLY A 337 -3.16 -13.80 30.08
N ASN A 338 -2.64 -14.67 29.22
CA ASN A 338 -1.34 -15.32 29.43
C ASN A 338 -0.22 -14.49 28.79
N ILE A 339 0.43 -13.63 29.58
CA ILE A 339 1.48 -12.71 29.11
C ILE A 339 2.73 -13.46 28.64
N PRO A 340 3.29 -14.45 29.37
CA PRO A 340 4.44 -15.20 28.87
C PRO A 340 4.18 -15.94 27.55
N LEU A 341 2.98 -16.50 27.37
CA LEU A 341 2.61 -17.14 26.10
C LEU A 341 2.51 -16.11 24.97
N TRP A 342 1.95 -14.92 25.24
CA TRP A 342 1.91 -13.82 24.26
C TRP A 342 3.32 -13.46 23.79
N ARG A 343 4.23 -13.18 24.73
CA ARG A 343 5.63 -12.82 24.47
C ARG A 343 6.35 -13.91 23.69
N ARG A 344 6.33 -15.16 24.18
CA ARG A 344 6.97 -16.31 23.50
C ARG A 344 6.42 -16.55 22.11
N THR A 345 5.13 -16.37 21.89
CA THR A 345 4.51 -16.56 20.57
C THR A 345 4.94 -15.47 19.58
N LEU A 346 4.99 -14.21 20.03
CA LEU A 346 5.50 -13.10 19.23
C LEU A 346 6.97 -13.29 18.88
N GLU A 347 7.77 -13.85 19.79
CA GLU A 347 9.18 -14.13 19.53
C GLU A 347 9.35 -15.30 18.55
N ARG A 348 8.69 -16.43 18.81
CA ARG A 348 8.75 -17.63 17.96
C ARG A 348 8.39 -17.34 16.50
N SER A 349 7.39 -16.47 16.28
CA SER A 349 6.89 -16.12 14.95
C SER A 349 7.34 -14.73 14.49
N ARG A 350 8.36 -14.15 15.14
CA ARG A 350 8.82 -12.77 14.93
C ARG A 350 9.07 -12.48 13.46
N GLU A 351 9.83 -13.32 12.78
CA GLU A 351 10.19 -13.09 11.38
C GLU A 351 8.99 -13.19 10.43
N TRP A 352 8.00 -14.03 10.75
CA TRP A 352 6.78 -14.11 9.97
C TRP A 352 5.97 -12.82 10.07
N PHE A 353 5.79 -12.30 11.29
CA PHE A 353 5.07 -11.05 11.53
C PHE A 353 5.84 -9.81 11.03
N ARG A 354 7.18 -9.78 11.15
CA ARG A 354 8.02 -8.66 10.69
C ARG A 354 7.95 -8.49 9.18
N ARG A 355 8.10 -9.56 8.39
CA ARG A 355 7.96 -9.52 6.93
C ARG A 355 6.60 -9.02 6.46
N ARG A 356 5.57 -9.14 7.30
CA ARG A 356 4.20 -8.71 7.02
C ARG A 356 3.87 -7.31 7.57
N SER A 357 4.81 -6.68 8.28
CA SER A 357 4.67 -5.37 8.91
C SER A 357 3.60 -5.32 10.03
N VAL A 358 3.38 -6.44 10.72
CA VAL A 358 2.37 -6.54 11.80
C VAL A 358 2.99 -6.83 13.18
N TRP A 359 4.27 -7.19 13.24
CA TRP A 359 4.94 -7.51 14.50
C TRP A 359 4.95 -6.31 15.46
N LEU A 360 5.35 -5.14 14.96
CA LEU A 360 5.52 -3.94 15.79
C LEU A 360 4.20 -3.53 16.45
N ILE A 361 3.09 -3.52 15.70
CA ILE A 361 1.81 -3.12 16.30
C ILE A 361 1.30 -4.12 17.34
N LEU A 362 1.54 -5.42 17.14
CA LEU A 362 1.20 -6.45 18.12
C LEU A 362 2.07 -6.31 19.39
N TYR A 363 3.37 -6.05 19.22
CA TYR A 363 4.30 -5.85 20.31
C TYR A 363 3.92 -4.61 21.14
N GLU A 364 3.77 -3.45 20.49
CA GLU A 364 3.55 -2.15 21.14
C GLU A 364 2.14 -1.99 21.74
N ARG A 365 1.12 -2.61 21.14
CA ARG A 365 -0.29 -2.37 21.52
C ARG A 365 -0.98 -3.59 22.12
N GLY A 366 -0.39 -4.78 22.02
CA GLY A 366 -1.06 -6.02 22.38
C GLY A 366 -0.92 -6.40 23.84
N GLU A 367 0.28 -6.30 24.42
CA GLU A 367 0.56 -6.84 25.75
C GLU A 367 -0.33 -6.23 26.84
N ILE A 368 -0.57 -4.91 26.78
CA ILE A 368 -1.45 -4.22 27.73
C ILE A 368 -2.89 -4.78 27.71
N LEU A 369 -3.37 -5.25 26.55
CA LEU A 369 -4.69 -5.88 26.44
C LEU A 369 -4.69 -7.30 27.01
N VAL A 370 -3.56 -8.00 26.98
CA VAL A 370 -3.39 -9.30 27.63
C VAL A 370 -3.42 -9.14 29.14
N TRP A 371 -2.71 -8.14 29.69
CA TRP A 371 -2.79 -7.75 31.10
C TRP A 371 -4.22 -7.40 31.53
N ARG A 372 -4.92 -6.60 30.73
CA ARG A 372 -6.34 -6.29 30.96
C ARG A 372 -7.19 -7.56 31.08
N ASN A 373 -7.00 -8.51 30.17
CA ASN A 373 -7.78 -9.73 30.13
C ASN A 373 -7.45 -10.66 31.30
N LEU A 374 -6.19 -10.71 31.74
CA LEU A 374 -5.79 -11.39 32.98
C LEU A 374 -6.53 -10.82 34.18
N PHE A 375 -6.50 -9.50 34.37
CA PHE A 375 -7.14 -8.86 35.52
C PHE A 375 -8.65 -8.96 35.48
N LYS A 376 -9.27 -8.86 34.30
CA LYS A 376 -10.70 -9.12 34.13
C LYS A 376 -11.07 -10.55 34.53
N GLN A 377 -10.25 -11.53 34.17
CA GLN A 377 -10.47 -12.93 34.52
C GLN A 377 -10.27 -13.18 36.02
N ALA A 378 -9.24 -12.56 36.63
CA ALA A 378 -9.00 -12.62 38.07
C ALA A 378 -10.18 -12.04 38.86
N LEU A 379 -10.72 -10.89 38.42
CA LEU A 379 -11.90 -10.29 39.00
C LEU A 379 -13.13 -11.20 38.92
N LYS A 380 -13.34 -11.83 37.76
CA LYS A 380 -14.43 -12.80 37.56
C LYS A 380 -14.32 -13.95 38.56
N ILE A 381 -13.12 -14.50 38.74
CA ILE A 381 -12.86 -15.61 39.66
C ILE A 381 -13.12 -15.15 41.11
N HIS A 382 -12.63 -13.97 41.49
CA HIS A 382 -12.85 -13.41 42.82
C HIS A 382 -14.35 -13.28 43.14
N TYR A 383 -15.16 -12.72 42.23
CA TYR A 383 -16.61 -12.60 42.44
C TYR A 383 -17.36 -13.93 42.42
N ASN A 384 -16.83 -14.94 41.74
CA ASN A 384 -17.41 -16.28 41.78
C ASN A 384 -17.09 -17.00 43.11
N LEU A 385 -15.90 -16.79 43.66
CA LEU A 385 -15.47 -17.39 44.93
C LEU A 385 -16.08 -16.67 46.15
N ASP A 386 -16.28 -15.36 46.05
CA ASP A 386 -16.98 -14.55 47.05
C ASP A 386 -18.12 -13.74 46.39
N PRO A 387 -19.33 -14.33 46.29
CA PRO A 387 -20.49 -13.65 45.75
C PRO A 387 -20.95 -12.43 46.57
N THR A 388 -20.49 -12.30 47.82
CA THR A 388 -20.83 -11.19 48.72
C THR A 388 -19.89 -9.99 48.56
N ALA A 389 -18.78 -10.16 47.83
CA ALA A 389 -17.82 -9.10 47.57
C ALA A 389 -18.47 -7.89 46.88
N ALA A 390 -18.04 -6.69 47.29
CA ALA A 390 -18.53 -5.45 46.70
C ALA A 390 -18.12 -5.35 45.22
N LYS A 391 -19.10 -5.35 44.31
CA LYS A 391 -18.89 -5.39 42.86
C LYS A 391 -18.23 -4.14 42.25
N ASN A 392 -18.00 -3.11 43.06
CA ASN A 392 -17.29 -1.89 42.68
C ASN A 392 -15.87 -1.82 43.25
N ARG A 393 -15.40 -2.85 43.96
CA ARG A 393 -14.06 -2.87 44.56
C ARG A 393 -13.37 -4.21 44.30
N CYS A 394 -12.05 -4.18 44.26
CA CYS A 394 -11.22 -5.38 44.20
C CYS A 394 -9.87 -5.12 44.89
N PRO A 395 -9.49 -5.91 45.90
CA PRO A 395 -8.15 -5.84 46.49
C PRO A 395 -7.07 -6.09 45.44
N THR A 396 -5.93 -5.38 45.52
CA THR A 396 -4.81 -5.55 44.59
C THR A 396 -4.13 -6.90 44.71
N SER A 397 -4.23 -7.56 45.88
CA SER A 397 -3.74 -8.92 46.10
C SER A 397 -4.32 -9.93 45.10
N ILE A 398 -5.57 -9.75 44.66
CA ILE A 398 -6.19 -10.61 43.63
C ILE A 398 -5.41 -10.53 42.31
N PHE A 399 -5.00 -9.32 41.92
CA PHE A 399 -4.22 -9.10 40.69
C PHE A 399 -2.78 -9.59 40.85
N ILE A 400 -2.17 -9.42 42.02
CA ILE A 400 -0.84 -9.97 42.35
C ILE A 400 -0.86 -11.50 42.21
N SER A 401 -1.84 -12.18 42.84
CA SER A 401 -1.96 -13.64 42.75
C SER A 401 -2.19 -14.12 41.32
N ALA A 402 -3.04 -13.43 40.55
CA ALA A 402 -3.26 -13.77 39.15
C ALA A 402 -2.00 -13.59 38.29
N ALA A 403 -1.21 -12.54 38.56
CA ALA A 403 0.05 -12.31 37.88
C ALA A 403 1.10 -13.37 38.24
N HIS A 404 1.30 -13.69 39.52
CA HIS A 404 2.16 -14.80 39.92
C HIS A 404 1.76 -16.11 39.23
N GLN A 405 0.46 -16.42 39.17
CA GLN A 405 -0.01 -17.62 38.49
C GLN A 405 0.26 -17.58 36.98
N ALA A 406 0.11 -16.43 36.33
CA ALA A 406 0.36 -16.28 34.90
C ALA A 406 1.85 -16.44 34.54
N PHE A 407 2.75 -16.00 35.44
CA PHE A 407 4.20 -16.05 35.27
C PHE A 407 4.87 -17.28 35.90
N ALA A 408 4.14 -18.08 36.68
CA ALA A 408 4.69 -19.25 37.36
C ALA A 408 5.35 -20.23 36.38
N ASN A 409 6.62 -20.56 36.64
CA ASN A 409 7.46 -21.44 35.82
C ASN A 409 7.65 -20.93 34.38
N SER A 410 7.51 -19.62 34.16
CA SER A 410 7.77 -19.01 32.86
C SER A 410 9.27 -18.83 32.59
N GLY A 411 10.07 -18.70 33.65
CA GLY A 411 11.48 -18.34 33.57
C GLY A 411 11.72 -16.88 33.17
N GLU A 412 10.67 -16.04 33.14
CA GLU A 412 10.78 -14.59 32.95
C GLU A 412 11.11 -13.89 34.28
N LEU A 413 11.57 -12.64 34.23
CA LEU A 413 12.01 -11.89 35.42
C LEU A 413 10.89 -11.72 36.44
N GLU A 414 9.65 -11.64 35.97
CA GLU A 414 8.42 -11.50 36.73
C GLU A 414 7.98 -12.78 37.47
N ASP A 415 8.62 -13.93 37.19
CA ASP A 415 8.32 -15.19 37.86
C ASP A 415 8.70 -15.12 39.35
N GLY A 416 7.69 -15.05 40.22
CA GLY A 416 7.88 -14.95 41.67
C GLY A 416 8.29 -13.57 42.21
N SER A 417 8.46 -12.56 41.36
CA SER A 417 8.96 -11.23 41.77
C SER A 417 7.92 -10.10 41.74
N ILE A 418 6.78 -10.30 41.07
CA ILE A 418 5.72 -9.28 40.95
C ILE A 418 5.22 -8.83 42.33
N GLY A 419 5.37 -7.55 42.62
CA GLY A 419 4.90 -6.91 43.84
C GLY A 419 3.68 -6.01 43.63
N LEU A 420 3.32 -5.29 44.70
CA LEU A 420 2.24 -4.30 44.66
C LEU A 420 2.55 -3.21 43.63
N GLU A 421 3.75 -2.63 43.66
CA GLU A 421 4.12 -1.49 42.80
C GLU A 421 4.01 -1.82 41.30
N ASP A 422 4.38 -3.04 40.89
CA ASP A 422 4.23 -3.50 39.50
C ASP A 422 2.77 -3.52 39.06
N ILE A 423 1.88 -4.05 39.92
CA ILE A 423 0.44 -4.08 39.67
C ILE A 423 -0.13 -2.67 39.61
N ILE A 424 0.35 -1.76 40.45
CA ILE A 424 -0.06 -0.34 40.44
C ILE A 424 0.26 0.29 39.09
N VAL A 425 1.46 0.05 38.55
CA VAL A 425 1.87 0.57 37.23
C VAL A 425 0.98 0.02 36.11
N VAL A 426 0.72 -1.29 36.10
CA VAL A 426 -0.14 -1.92 35.09
C VAL A 426 -1.57 -1.40 35.17
N ILE A 427 -2.18 -1.34 36.37
CA ILE A 427 -3.53 -0.83 36.57
C ILE A 427 -3.62 0.65 36.17
N SER A 428 -2.65 1.46 36.56
CA SER A 428 -2.60 2.89 36.19
C SER A 428 -2.58 3.08 34.68
N SER A 429 -1.77 2.27 33.98
CA SER A 429 -1.71 2.25 32.51
C SER A 429 -3.04 1.84 31.86
N LEU A 430 -3.74 0.87 32.45
CA LEU A 430 -5.07 0.44 32.00
C LEU A 430 -6.14 1.50 32.24
N ILE A 431 -6.07 2.22 33.36
CA ILE A 431 -7.00 3.32 33.67
C ILE A 431 -6.78 4.48 32.70
N ASP A 432 -5.53 4.89 32.45
CA ASP A 432 -5.22 6.00 31.54
C ASP A 432 -5.70 5.73 30.10
N GLN A 433 -5.61 4.48 29.66
CA GLN A 433 -6.11 4.04 28.35
C GLN A 433 -7.62 3.75 28.31
N SER A 434 -8.35 4.01 29.41
CA SER A 434 -9.78 3.70 29.56
C SER A 434 -10.13 2.22 29.41
N LEU A 435 -9.15 1.32 29.59
CA LEU A 435 -9.32 -0.13 29.58
C LEU A 435 -9.85 -0.66 30.92
N ILE A 436 -9.69 0.14 31.98
CA ILE A 436 -10.34 0.03 33.29
C ILE A 436 -10.98 1.40 33.60
N LEU A 437 -12.22 1.41 34.06
CA LEU A 437 -12.93 2.59 34.54
C LEU A 437 -12.90 2.59 36.07
N GLY A 438 -12.19 3.55 36.66
CA GLY A 438 -12.04 3.62 38.10
C GLY A 438 -10.80 4.38 38.51
N HIS A 439 -10.43 4.22 39.77
CA HIS A 439 -9.18 4.72 40.33
C HIS A 439 -8.59 3.69 41.30
N LEU A 440 -7.28 3.75 41.48
CA LEU A 440 -6.59 2.94 42.46
C LEU A 440 -6.50 3.72 43.79
N SER A 441 -6.87 3.09 44.91
CA SER A 441 -6.60 3.62 46.24
C SER A 441 -5.32 2.98 46.79
N TYR A 442 -4.23 3.75 46.84
CA TYR A 442 -2.93 3.28 47.33
C TYR A 442 -2.99 2.85 48.81
N SER A 443 -3.56 3.70 49.66
CA SER A 443 -3.67 3.45 51.12
C SER A 443 -4.51 2.21 51.43
N GLN A 444 -5.58 1.97 50.67
CA GLN A 444 -6.47 0.83 50.86
C GLN A 444 -6.06 -0.41 50.03
N LYS A 445 -4.99 -0.32 49.22
CA LYS A 445 -4.50 -1.39 48.33
C LYS A 445 -5.62 -2.04 47.51
N GLN A 446 -6.47 -1.22 46.90
CA GLN A 446 -7.62 -1.71 46.13
C GLN A 446 -7.92 -0.85 44.91
N LEU A 447 -8.44 -1.51 43.87
CA LEU A 447 -9.06 -0.87 42.72
C LEU A 447 -10.51 -0.54 43.05
N VAL A 448 -10.88 0.72 42.95
CA VAL A 448 -12.27 1.20 43.04
C VAL A 448 -12.77 1.45 41.62
N MET A 449 -13.78 0.68 41.21
CA MET A 449 -14.29 0.64 39.85
C MET A 449 -15.55 1.47 39.70
N LYS A 450 -15.64 2.17 38.58
CA LYS A 450 -16.89 2.74 38.07
C LYS A 450 -17.57 1.70 37.18
N PRO A 451 -18.89 1.43 37.35
CA PRO A 451 -19.60 0.50 36.47
C PRO A 451 -19.46 0.90 35.00
N SER A 452 -19.28 -0.11 34.16
CA SER A 452 -19.38 0.01 32.71
C SER A 452 -20.69 -0.63 32.24
N ASP A 453 -21.45 0.08 31.40
CA ASP A 453 -22.77 -0.36 30.91
C ASP A 453 -22.72 -1.70 30.15
N ASP A 454 -21.58 -2.05 29.57
CA ASP A 454 -21.39 -3.27 28.78
C ASP A 454 -20.26 -4.18 29.30
N GLY A 455 -19.66 -3.82 30.44
CA GLY A 455 -18.47 -4.41 31.01
C GLY A 455 -18.71 -5.25 32.27
N MET A 456 -17.67 -5.96 32.73
CA MET A 456 -17.68 -6.63 34.04
C MET A 456 -17.06 -5.69 35.07
N GLY A 457 -17.89 -5.12 35.95
CA GLY A 457 -17.43 -4.08 36.88
C GLY A 457 -16.85 -2.89 36.11
N GLY A 458 -15.60 -2.53 36.40
CA GLY A 458 -14.87 -1.46 35.72
C GLY A 458 -14.22 -1.83 34.39
N PHE A 459 -14.49 -2.99 33.79
CA PHE A 459 -13.82 -3.44 32.55
C PHE A 459 -14.73 -3.33 31.31
N PRO A 460 -14.77 -2.18 30.60
CA PRO A 460 -15.60 -1.96 29.41
C PRO A 460 -15.20 -2.84 28.24
N LYS A 461 -16.10 -3.15 27.29
CA LYS A 461 -15.68 -3.92 26.10
C LYS A 461 -14.61 -3.15 25.31
N ILE A 462 -13.51 -3.81 24.97
CA ILE A 462 -12.38 -3.18 24.25
C ILE A 462 -12.85 -2.50 22.95
N SER A 463 -13.85 -3.05 22.27
CA SER A 463 -14.40 -2.49 21.03
C SER A 463 -15.07 -1.13 21.18
N ILE A 464 -15.55 -0.79 22.38
CA ILE A 464 -16.18 0.51 22.67
C ILE A 464 -15.22 1.49 23.36
N VAL A 465 -14.01 1.04 23.75
CA VAL A 465 -13.04 1.89 24.43
C VAL A 465 -12.59 2.99 23.49
N THR A 466 -12.85 4.23 23.90
CA THR A 466 -12.26 5.42 23.30
C THR A 466 -11.00 5.78 24.07
N PRO A 467 -9.82 5.76 23.44
CA PRO A 467 -8.61 6.26 24.07
C PRO A 467 -8.82 7.69 24.53
N ARG A 468 -8.26 8.03 25.69
CA ARG A 468 -8.28 9.39 26.21
C ARG A 468 -7.71 10.33 25.15
N ALA A 469 -8.48 11.32 24.74
CA ALA A 469 -7.99 12.34 23.83
C ALA A 469 -6.93 13.17 24.57
N VAL A 470 -5.67 13.02 24.18
CA VAL A 470 -4.65 14.00 24.57
C VAL A 470 -4.97 15.23 23.73
N GLN A 471 -5.66 16.21 24.33
CA GLN A 471 -5.67 17.55 23.77
C GLN A 471 -4.21 18.00 23.80
N ALA A 472 -3.54 17.98 22.65
CA ALA A 472 -2.28 18.68 22.53
C ALA A 472 -2.58 20.13 22.92
N ILE A 473 -1.94 20.61 23.99
CA ILE A 473 -2.00 22.02 24.34
C ILE A 473 -1.44 22.75 23.11
N ALA A 474 -2.30 23.57 22.50
CA ALA A 474 -2.02 24.27 21.25
C ALA A 474 -0.88 25.28 21.40
#